data_AF-A0AA42NMS4-F1
#
_entry.id   AF-A0AA42NMS4-F1
#
_cell.length_a   1.000
_cell.length_b   1.000
_cell.length_c   1.000
_cell.angle_alpha   90.00
_cell.angle_beta   90.00
_cell.angle_gamma   90.00
#
_symmetry.space_group_name_H-M   'P 1'
#
loop_
_entity.id
_entity.type
_entity.pdbx_description
1 polymer ?
#
loop_
_entity_poly.entity_id
_entity_poly.type
_entity_poly.pdbx_seq_one_letter_code
_entity_poly.pdbx_strand_id
1 'polypeptide(L)'
;MRSLFISLALLYPAFASAAPLAIPAYVSWHLQLNGTLQTPDRQVYDIDLYDTPTQTIANLKAQGRIVVCYFSAGTWEDWRSDAKLYPKAAIGKPLPDWPGERWLDYRRSDVRSLLAKRLDLARSKGCSGVDPDNVDGYANDNGLALTRAQQVDFNRWLAAEAHKRDLSVGLKNAVDLLPQLADHFDFAVNESCYRYEECGGYAAMRRQGKPIFIAEYRAYDARLCRSAKASGFGLQFFNLDLKGTGKPCP
;
A
#
# COMPACT_ATOMS: atom_id res chain seq x y z
N MET A 1 35.98 58.30 -3.63
CA MET A 1 35.97 56.85 -3.33
C MET A 1 34.55 56.35 -3.51
N ARG A 2 34.25 55.63 -4.61
CA ARG A 2 32.94 55.01 -4.85
C ARG A 2 33.02 53.56 -4.36
N SER A 3 32.32 53.25 -3.27
CA SER A 3 32.23 51.90 -2.73
C SER A 3 31.36 51.03 -3.66
N LEU A 4 31.96 49.98 -4.20
CA LEU A 4 31.29 48.97 -5.00
C LEU A 4 30.61 47.97 -4.05
N PHE A 5 29.28 47.98 -3.98
CA PHE A 5 28.53 46.95 -3.25
C PHE A 5 28.43 45.70 -4.12
N ILE A 6 29.12 44.63 -3.72
CA ILE A 6 28.98 43.31 -4.33
C ILE A 6 27.77 42.63 -3.67
N SER A 7 26.66 42.56 -4.40
CA SER A 7 25.50 41.78 -3.99
C SER A 7 25.81 40.29 -4.14
N LEU A 8 26.02 39.62 -3.01
CA LEU A 8 26.18 38.16 -2.97
C LEU A 8 24.78 37.53 -3.10
N ALA A 9 24.44 37.02 -4.29
CA ALA A 9 23.21 36.26 -4.49
C ALA A 9 23.37 34.88 -3.81
N LEU A 10 22.66 34.68 -2.69
CA LEU A 10 22.51 33.37 -2.05
C LEU A 10 21.68 32.47 -2.96
N LEU A 11 22.33 31.55 -3.68
CA LEU A 11 21.68 30.43 -4.35
C LEU A 11 21.18 29.45 -3.29
N TYR A 12 19.90 29.52 -2.95
CA TYR A 12 19.24 28.44 -2.22
C TYR A 12 19.15 27.21 -3.14
N PRO A 13 19.60 26.02 -2.71
CA PRO A 13 19.35 24.81 -3.47
C PRO A 13 17.84 24.61 -3.53
N ALA A 14 17.29 24.62 -4.75
CA ALA A 14 15.94 24.16 -4.96
C ALA A 14 15.91 22.67 -4.58
N PHE A 15 15.25 22.33 -3.49
CA PHE A 15 14.88 20.95 -3.21
C PHE A 15 13.93 20.53 -4.33
N ALA A 16 14.45 19.85 -5.35
CA ALA A 16 13.61 19.11 -6.27
C ALA A 16 12.84 18.11 -5.42
N SER A 17 11.51 18.24 -5.36
CA SER A 17 10.66 17.18 -4.84
C SER A 17 10.94 15.96 -5.68
N ALA A 18 11.71 15.01 -5.12
CA ALA A 18 11.92 13.75 -5.77
C ALA A 18 10.55 13.06 -5.82
N ALA A 19 10.10 12.71 -7.01
CA ALA A 19 8.94 11.84 -7.13
C ALA A 19 9.23 10.54 -6.35
N PRO A 20 8.22 9.92 -5.70
CA PRO A 20 8.39 8.62 -5.06
C PRO A 20 9.01 7.58 -6.00
N LEU A 21 9.62 6.55 -5.42
CA LEU A 21 10.27 5.49 -6.20
C LEU A 21 9.28 4.83 -7.18
N ALA A 22 9.53 4.95 -8.47
CA ALA A 22 8.75 4.23 -9.47
C ALA A 22 9.08 2.73 -9.42
N ILE A 23 8.09 1.91 -9.05
CA ILE A 23 8.22 0.44 -9.08
C ILE A 23 8.05 -0.02 -10.54
N PRO A 24 8.96 -0.85 -11.10
CA PRO A 24 8.83 -1.32 -12.48
C PRO A 24 7.56 -2.15 -12.70
N ALA A 25 6.89 -1.96 -13.84
CA ALA A 25 5.66 -2.68 -14.21
C ALA A 25 5.80 -4.21 -14.13
N TYR A 26 6.96 -4.72 -14.56
CA TYR A 26 7.29 -6.14 -14.58
C TYR A 26 8.38 -6.42 -13.56
N VAL A 27 7.97 -6.75 -12.35
CA VAL A 27 8.88 -6.96 -11.22
C VAL A 27 8.44 -8.18 -10.40
N SER A 28 9.40 -8.96 -9.93
CA SER A 28 9.13 -10.06 -9.02
C SER A 28 8.85 -9.50 -7.62
N TRP A 29 7.87 -10.07 -6.92
CA TRP A 29 7.45 -9.57 -5.61
C TRP A 29 7.32 -10.71 -4.59
N HIS A 30 7.12 -10.38 -3.34
CA HIS A 30 6.83 -11.30 -2.25
C HIS A 30 5.91 -10.58 -1.27
N LEU A 31 4.82 -11.22 -0.86
CA LEU A 31 3.92 -10.72 0.18
C LEU A 31 3.98 -11.70 1.35
N GLN A 32 4.25 -11.17 2.54
CA GLN A 32 4.18 -11.95 3.77
C GLN A 32 3.90 -11.03 4.96
N LEU A 33 2.72 -11.20 5.55
CA LEU A 33 2.24 -10.38 6.67
C LEU A 33 2.26 -11.12 8.01
N ASN A 34 2.59 -12.41 8.01
CA ASN A 34 2.54 -13.24 9.22
C ASN A 34 3.76 -14.18 9.36
N GLY A 35 4.15 -14.44 10.60
CA GLY A 35 5.27 -15.29 10.99
C GLY A 35 6.65 -14.73 10.65
N THR A 36 7.69 -15.55 10.81
CA THR A 36 9.06 -15.17 10.47
C THR A 36 9.21 -14.93 8.97
N LEU A 37 9.60 -13.71 8.59
CA LEU A 37 9.79 -13.32 7.19
C LEU A 37 10.74 -14.28 6.46
N GLN A 38 10.26 -14.88 5.39
CA GLN A 38 11.06 -15.61 4.42
C GLN A 38 11.58 -14.65 3.36
N THR A 39 12.82 -14.86 2.90
CA THR A 39 13.49 -13.96 1.94
C THR A 39 13.81 -14.67 0.61
N PRO A 40 12.80 -15.08 -0.19
CA PRO A 40 13.06 -15.63 -1.52
C PRO A 40 13.66 -14.57 -2.44
N ASP A 41 14.39 -14.97 -3.49
CA ASP A 41 14.94 -13.99 -4.44
C ASP A 41 13.82 -13.28 -5.23
N ARG A 42 13.46 -12.08 -4.76
CA ARG A 42 12.36 -11.23 -5.23
C ARG A 42 12.78 -9.77 -5.12
N GLN A 43 12.32 -8.94 -6.05
CA GLN A 43 12.73 -7.55 -6.11
C GLN A 43 11.90 -6.66 -5.18
N VAL A 44 10.59 -6.91 -5.07
CA VAL A 44 9.66 -6.21 -4.16
C VAL A 44 9.30 -7.11 -2.99
N TYR A 45 9.28 -6.55 -1.79
CA TYR A 45 8.83 -7.18 -0.56
C TYR A 45 7.72 -6.34 0.05
N ASP A 46 6.52 -6.91 0.17
CA ASP A 46 5.39 -6.35 0.86
C ASP A 46 5.22 -7.05 2.21
N ILE A 47 5.46 -6.29 3.29
CA ILE A 47 5.65 -6.82 4.64
C ILE A 47 5.00 -5.91 5.68
N ASP A 48 4.63 -6.48 6.82
CA ASP A 48 3.93 -5.74 7.87
C ASP A 48 4.76 -4.58 8.44
N LEU A 49 4.16 -3.38 8.49
CA LEU A 49 4.80 -2.15 8.97
C LEU A 49 5.21 -2.22 10.44
N TYR A 50 4.43 -2.86 11.31
CA TYR A 50 4.69 -2.86 12.75
C TYR A 50 5.60 -4.02 13.13
N ASP A 51 5.30 -5.22 12.62
CA ASP A 51 5.88 -6.47 13.10
C ASP A 51 7.24 -6.76 12.47
N THR A 52 7.55 -6.14 11.32
CA THR A 52 8.88 -6.25 10.71
C THR A 52 9.88 -5.32 11.40
N PRO A 53 10.99 -5.79 12.00
CA PRO A 53 11.99 -4.91 12.59
C PRO A 53 12.64 -3.97 11.57
N THR A 54 13.00 -2.75 11.98
CA THR A 54 13.71 -1.78 11.11
C THR A 54 15.00 -2.34 10.53
N GLN A 55 15.73 -3.16 11.29
CA GLN A 55 16.96 -3.81 10.80
C GLN A 55 16.68 -4.77 9.64
N THR A 56 15.55 -5.48 9.65
CA THR A 56 15.16 -6.38 8.56
C THR A 56 14.89 -5.59 7.28
N ILE A 57 14.18 -4.46 7.39
CA ILE A 57 13.96 -3.53 6.26
C ILE A 57 15.29 -3.00 5.73
N ALA A 58 16.18 -2.54 6.61
CA ALA A 58 17.51 -2.05 6.23
C ALA A 58 18.33 -3.11 5.50
N ASN A 59 18.29 -4.37 5.95
CA ASN A 59 19.00 -5.49 5.32
C ASN A 59 18.46 -5.79 3.90
N LEU A 60 17.13 -5.77 3.71
CA LEU A 60 16.52 -5.92 2.38
C LEU A 60 16.92 -4.75 1.46
N LYS A 61 16.87 -3.52 1.97
CA LYS A 61 17.26 -2.31 1.23
C LYS A 61 18.74 -2.34 0.83
N ALA A 62 19.63 -2.81 1.70
CA ALA A 62 21.06 -2.95 1.41
C ALA A 62 21.34 -3.98 0.28
N GLN A 63 20.43 -4.94 0.08
CA GLN A 63 20.46 -5.87 -1.05
C GLN A 63 19.80 -5.31 -2.31
N GLY A 64 19.45 -4.01 -2.34
CA GLY A 64 18.79 -3.37 -3.48
C GLY A 64 17.32 -3.72 -3.63
N ARG A 65 16.67 -4.32 -2.63
CA ARG A 65 15.24 -4.65 -2.70
C ARG A 65 14.37 -3.41 -2.49
N ILE A 66 13.18 -3.45 -3.05
CA ILE A 66 12.11 -2.47 -2.83
C ILE A 66 11.25 -3.01 -1.70
N VAL A 67 11.09 -2.23 -0.62
CA VAL A 67 10.29 -2.65 0.54
C VAL A 67 9.02 -1.82 0.61
N VAL A 68 7.87 -2.45 0.42
CA VAL A 68 6.53 -1.91 0.64
C VAL A 68 6.09 -2.33 2.05
N CYS A 69 5.56 -1.39 2.81
CA CYS A 69 5.13 -1.62 4.18
C CYS A 69 3.61 -1.60 4.28
N TYR A 70 3.03 -2.77 4.56
CA TYR A 70 1.60 -2.96 4.80
C TYR A 70 1.15 -2.34 6.11
N PHE A 71 0.00 -1.68 6.11
CA PHE A 71 -0.77 -1.40 7.32
C PHE A 71 -2.25 -1.25 6.97
N SER A 72 -3.18 -1.59 7.87
CA SER A 72 -4.57 -1.26 7.60
C SER A 72 -4.85 0.23 7.76
N ALA A 73 -5.45 0.85 6.74
CA ALA A 73 -5.85 2.26 6.76
C ALA A 73 -7.35 2.45 6.98
N GLY A 74 -8.17 1.49 6.55
CA GLY A 74 -9.63 1.53 6.69
C GLY A 74 -10.17 0.77 7.91
N THR A 75 -9.33 0.08 8.66
CA THR A 75 -9.72 -0.62 9.90
C THR A 75 -8.80 -0.28 11.07
N TRP A 76 -9.32 -0.50 12.26
CA TRP A 76 -8.63 -0.50 13.53
C TRP A 76 -8.37 -1.95 13.93
N GLU A 77 -7.14 -2.22 14.39
CA GLU A 77 -6.63 -3.53 14.76
C GLU A 77 -6.22 -3.47 16.24
N ASP A 78 -6.86 -4.25 17.11
CA ASP A 78 -6.71 -4.12 18.57
C ASP A 78 -5.31 -4.46 19.11
N TRP A 79 -4.53 -5.21 18.32
CA TRP A 79 -3.19 -5.65 18.63
C TRP A 79 -2.09 -4.64 18.26
N ARG A 80 -2.42 -3.57 17.51
CA ARG A 80 -1.43 -2.55 17.13
C ARG A 80 -1.03 -1.70 18.32
N SER A 81 0.24 -1.31 18.36
CA SER A 81 0.78 -0.50 19.47
C SER A 81 0.13 0.88 19.59
N ASP A 82 -0.49 1.40 18.51
CA ASP A 82 -1.24 2.65 18.48
C ASP A 82 -2.75 2.48 18.70
N ALA A 83 -3.25 1.25 18.88
CA ALA A 83 -4.69 0.96 18.96
C ALA A 83 -5.40 1.77 20.04
N LYS A 84 -4.75 1.99 21.19
CA LYS A 84 -5.31 2.74 22.33
C LYS A 84 -5.43 4.25 22.07
N LEU A 85 -4.80 4.77 21.02
CA LEU A 85 -4.86 6.19 20.65
C LEU A 85 -6.13 6.53 19.84
N TYR A 86 -6.77 5.53 19.23
CA TYR A 86 -7.96 5.74 18.43
C TYR A 86 -9.18 6.05 19.31
N PRO A 87 -9.96 7.09 18.98
CA PRO A 87 -11.18 7.39 19.71
C PRO A 87 -12.19 6.27 19.48
N LYS A 88 -12.80 5.75 20.55
CA LYS A 88 -13.80 4.67 20.47
C LYS A 88 -14.95 4.99 19.49
N ALA A 89 -15.33 6.27 19.39
CA ALA A 89 -16.37 6.74 18.49
C ALA A 89 -16.00 6.65 16.99
N ALA A 90 -14.73 6.46 16.64
CA ALA A 90 -14.31 6.20 15.27
C ALA A 90 -14.38 4.73 14.88
N ILE A 91 -14.62 3.82 15.82
CA ILE A 91 -14.53 2.38 15.60
C ILE A 91 -15.92 1.84 15.28
N GLY A 92 -16.08 1.31 14.06
CA GLY A 92 -17.30 0.76 13.50
C GLY A 92 -17.52 -0.72 13.84
N LYS A 93 -18.19 -1.43 12.93
CA LYS A 93 -18.47 -2.86 13.03
C LYS A 93 -17.21 -3.72 12.90
N PRO A 94 -17.18 -4.92 13.52
CA PRO A 94 -16.09 -5.87 13.33
C PRO A 94 -16.05 -6.41 11.91
N LEU A 95 -14.86 -6.77 11.45
CA LEU A 95 -14.70 -7.60 10.25
C LEU A 95 -15.04 -9.05 10.63
N PRO A 96 -15.97 -9.74 9.92
CA PRO A 96 -16.42 -11.07 10.32
C PRO A 96 -15.30 -12.12 10.40
N ASP A 97 -14.36 -12.07 9.47
CA ASP A 97 -13.31 -13.08 9.32
C ASP A 97 -12.00 -12.75 10.06
N TRP A 98 -11.91 -11.55 10.66
CA TRP A 98 -10.69 -11.01 11.26
C TRP A 98 -10.96 -10.55 12.70
N PRO A 99 -10.84 -11.46 13.70
CA PRO A 99 -11.06 -11.13 15.11
C PRO A 99 -10.13 -10.03 15.61
N GLY A 100 -10.67 -9.06 16.34
CA GLY A 100 -9.92 -7.89 16.85
C GLY A 100 -9.82 -6.74 15.84
N GLU A 101 -10.32 -6.93 14.61
CA GLU A 101 -10.31 -5.93 13.56
C GLU A 101 -11.70 -5.32 13.32
N ARG A 102 -11.77 -4.00 13.13
CA ARG A 102 -13.03 -3.25 13.03
C ARG A 102 -12.91 -2.10 12.04
N TRP A 103 -13.97 -1.81 11.30
CA TRP A 103 -14.00 -0.65 10.39
C TRP A 103 -13.71 0.66 11.10
N LEU A 104 -13.09 1.61 10.40
CA LEU A 104 -12.61 2.86 10.97
C LEU A 104 -13.22 4.07 10.26
N ASP A 105 -13.66 5.07 11.02
CA ASP A 105 -14.19 6.33 10.48
C ASP A 105 -13.06 7.27 10.05
N TYR A 106 -12.53 7.03 8.86
CA TYR A 106 -11.45 7.79 8.24
C TYR A 106 -11.82 9.22 7.82
N ARG A 107 -13.07 9.65 8.02
CA ARG A 107 -13.49 11.04 7.74
C ARG A 107 -12.99 11.99 8.83
N ARG A 108 -12.70 11.46 10.01
CA ARG A 108 -12.31 12.24 11.17
C ARG A 108 -10.85 12.69 11.07
N SER A 109 -10.59 13.92 11.50
CA SER A 109 -9.24 14.51 11.48
C SER A 109 -8.30 13.84 12.50
N ASP A 110 -8.81 13.39 13.63
CA ASP A 110 -8.02 12.67 14.65
C ASP A 110 -7.57 11.29 14.14
N VAL A 111 -8.45 10.56 13.44
CA VAL A 111 -8.11 9.33 12.72
C VAL A 111 -7.08 9.58 11.63
N ARG A 112 -7.30 10.58 10.76
CA ARG A 112 -6.31 10.94 9.72
C ARG A 112 -4.96 11.33 10.30
N SER A 113 -4.93 12.00 11.45
CA SER A 113 -3.68 12.33 12.14
C SER A 113 -2.94 11.09 12.65
N LEU A 114 -3.64 10.04 13.09
CA LEU A 114 -3.04 8.78 13.49
C LEU A 114 -2.53 7.99 12.27
N LEU A 115 -3.29 7.94 11.17
CA LEU A 115 -2.86 7.34 9.92
C LEU A 115 -1.63 8.04 9.32
N ALA A 116 -1.56 9.37 9.40
CA ALA A 116 -0.37 10.12 9.00
C ALA A 116 0.87 9.71 9.81
N LYS A 117 0.72 9.39 11.11
CA LYS A 117 1.82 8.84 11.93
C LYS A 117 2.24 7.44 11.49
N ARG A 118 1.33 6.61 10.95
CA ARG A 118 1.70 5.32 10.33
C ARG A 118 2.56 5.53 9.10
N LEU A 119 2.25 6.54 8.28
CA LEU A 119 3.09 6.91 7.14
C LEU A 119 4.44 7.49 7.60
N ASP A 120 4.49 8.30 8.66
CA ASP A 120 5.74 8.76 9.27
C ASP A 120 6.60 7.59 9.76
N LEU A 121 5.96 6.59 10.39
CA LEU A 121 6.62 5.36 10.80
C LEU A 121 7.20 4.62 9.60
N ALA A 122 6.43 4.42 8.53
CA ALA A 122 6.91 3.76 7.31
C ALA A 122 8.13 4.48 6.73
N ARG A 123 8.08 5.81 6.66
CA ARG A 123 9.20 6.62 6.18
C ARG A 123 10.43 6.48 7.08
N SER A 124 10.26 6.55 8.39
CA SER A 124 11.36 6.46 9.35
C SER A 124 12.02 5.08 9.37
N LYS A 125 11.26 4.01 9.10
CA LYS A 125 11.79 2.64 8.99
C LYS A 125 12.51 2.35 7.66
N GLY A 126 12.42 3.27 6.69
CA GLY A 126 13.09 3.14 5.39
C GLY A 126 12.28 2.39 4.34
N CYS A 127 10.96 2.29 4.52
CA CYS A 127 10.06 1.76 3.50
C CYS A 127 10.20 2.59 2.21
N SER A 128 10.09 1.91 1.06
CA SER A 128 10.09 2.52 -0.27
C SER A 128 8.68 2.89 -0.72
N GLY A 129 7.68 2.21 -0.16
CA GLY A 129 6.28 2.51 -0.36
C GLY A 129 5.43 1.87 0.73
N VAL A 130 4.11 2.01 0.60
CA VAL A 130 3.12 1.47 1.54
C VAL A 130 1.99 0.77 0.79
N ASP A 131 1.44 -0.27 1.42
CA ASP A 131 0.21 -0.98 1.01
C ASP A 131 -0.87 -0.76 2.07
N PRO A 132 -1.67 0.32 1.96
CA PRO A 132 -2.70 0.62 2.93
C PRO A 132 -3.97 -0.22 2.67
N ASP A 133 -4.32 -1.10 3.61
CA ASP A 133 -5.44 -2.03 3.43
C ASP A 133 -6.80 -1.46 3.84
N ASN A 134 -7.86 -2.18 3.46
CA ASN A 134 -9.26 -1.94 3.78
C ASN A 134 -9.77 -0.58 3.27
N VAL A 135 -9.23 -0.12 2.14
CA VAL A 135 -9.58 1.17 1.50
C VAL A 135 -10.83 1.09 0.60
N ASP A 136 -11.77 0.22 0.96
CA ASP A 136 -13.04 -0.09 0.30
C ASP A 136 -14.22 -0.24 1.29
N GLY A 137 -14.09 0.30 2.51
CA GLY A 137 -15.08 0.16 3.58
C GLY A 137 -16.51 0.62 3.23
N TYR A 138 -16.70 1.53 2.27
CA TYR A 138 -18.03 1.93 1.77
C TYR A 138 -18.82 0.78 1.13
N ALA A 139 -18.13 -0.24 0.60
CA ALA A 139 -18.74 -1.42 -0.03
C ALA A 139 -19.03 -2.55 0.98
N ASN A 140 -18.76 -2.31 2.27
CA ASN A 140 -18.87 -3.29 3.34
C ASN A 140 -19.87 -2.85 4.42
N ASP A 141 -20.36 -3.80 5.23
CA ASP A 141 -21.18 -3.50 6.41
C ASP A 141 -20.32 -2.89 7.54
N ASN A 142 -19.95 -1.62 7.36
CA ASN A 142 -19.01 -0.91 8.23
C ASN A 142 -19.62 -0.35 9.52
N GLY A 143 -20.95 -0.16 9.56
CA GLY A 143 -21.64 0.43 10.72
C GLY A 143 -21.38 1.94 10.93
N LEU A 144 -20.78 2.63 9.96
CA LEU A 144 -20.39 4.04 10.00
C LEU A 144 -21.06 4.88 8.90
N ALA A 145 -21.86 4.23 8.05
CA ALA A 145 -22.49 4.79 6.86
C ALA A 145 -21.48 5.49 5.93
N LEU A 146 -20.31 4.88 5.74
CA LEU A 146 -19.30 5.37 4.81
C LEU A 146 -19.84 5.33 3.38
N THR A 147 -19.68 6.43 2.65
CA THR A 147 -20.15 6.56 1.27
C THR A 147 -19.00 6.40 0.28
N ARG A 148 -19.33 6.05 -0.96
CA ARG A 148 -18.35 5.97 -2.06
C ARG A 148 -17.56 7.28 -2.25
N ALA A 149 -18.22 8.43 -2.13
CA ALA A 149 -17.56 9.73 -2.26
C ALA A 149 -16.54 9.98 -1.14
N GLN A 150 -16.88 9.58 0.10
CA GLN A 150 -15.97 9.66 1.23
C GLN A 150 -14.77 8.71 1.08
N GLN A 151 -14.97 7.52 0.49
CA GLN A 151 -13.86 6.62 0.20
C GLN A 151 -12.90 7.21 -0.84
N VAL A 152 -13.43 7.80 -1.92
CA VAL A 152 -12.59 8.45 -2.94
C VAL A 152 -11.79 9.62 -2.34
N ASP A 153 -12.42 10.45 -1.50
CA ASP A 153 -11.72 11.53 -0.78
C ASP A 153 -10.61 10.98 0.12
N PHE A 154 -10.90 9.95 0.90
CA PHE A 154 -9.93 9.33 1.80
C PHE A 154 -8.76 8.69 1.04
N ASN A 155 -9.02 7.94 -0.02
CA ASN A 155 -7.98 7.28 -0.80
C ASN A 155 -7.08 8.31 -1.51
N ARG A 156 -7.63 9.43 -1.98
CA ARG A 156 -6.84 10.55 -2.52
C ARG A 156 -5.98 11.22 -1.46
N TRP A 157 -6.56 11.48 -0.28
CA TRP A 157 -5.82 12.02 0.86
C TRP A 157 -4.66 11.11 1.25
N LEU A 158 -4.90 9.80 1.33
CA LEU A 158 -3.92 8.81 1.72
C LEU A 158 -2.74 8.76 0.74
N ALA A 159 -3.03 8.75 -0.56
CA ALA A 159 -2.01 8.79 -1.59
C ALA A 159 -1.17 10.07 -1.51
N ALA A 160 -1.83 11.24 -1.38
CA ALA A 160 -1.14 12.51 -1.25
C ALA A 160 -0.24 12.58 0.00
N GLU A 161 -0.68 12.02 1.14
CA GLU A 161 0.11 11.98 2.37
C GLU A 161 1.31 11.02 2.29
N ALA A 162 1.18 9.90 1.56
CA ALA A 162 2.30 9.01 1.28
C ALA A 162 3.34 9.72 0.39
N HIS A 163 2.89 10.38 -0.69
CA HIS A 163 3.77 11.11 -1.61
C HIS A 163 4.52 12.26 -0.94
N LYS A 164 3.89 12.98 0.00
CA LYS A 164 4.57 14.02 0.82
C LYS A 164 5.76 13.48 1.64
N ARG A 165 5.84 12.16 1.81
CA ARG A 165 6.89 11.46 2.57
C ARG A 165 7.83 10.68 1.66
N ASP A 166 7.79 10.91 0.35
CA ASP A 166 8.55 10.18 -0.67
C ASP A 166 8.24 8.67 -0.68
N LEU A 167 7.04 8.26 -0.26
CA LEU A 167 6.60 6.88 -0.26
C LEU A 167 5.71 6.62 -1.47
N SER A 168 6.02 5.59 -2.25
CA SER A 168 5.09 5.08 -3.26
C SER A 168 3.88 4.43 -2.57
N VAL A 169 2.71 4.44 -3.20
CA VAL A 169 1.47 3.97 -2.56
C VAL A 169 0.68 3.03 -3.46
N GLY A 170 0.27 1.90 -2.89
CA GLY A 170 -0.58 0.91 -3.52
C GLY A 170 -2.06 1.19 -3.32
N LEU A 171 -2.89 0.98 -4.34
CA LEU A 171 -4.34 0.83 -4.14
C LEU A 171 -4.62 -0.65 -3.91
N LYS A 172 -5.02 -1.00 -2.68
CA LYS A 172 -5.44 -2.34 -2.29
C LYS A 172 -6.91 -2.57 -2.66
N ASN A 173 -7.18 -3.57 -3.49
CA ASN A 173 -8.52 -3.90 -4.00
C ASN A 173 -9.23 -2.66 -4.60
N ALA A 174 -10.41 -2.27 -4.07
CA ALA A 174 -11.17 -1.05 -4.44
C ALA A 174 -11.29 -0.81 -5.96
N VAL A 175 -11.49 -1.88 -6.73
CA VAL A 175 -11.33 -1.91 -8.20
C VAL A 175 -12.29 -0.95 -8.91
N ASP A 176 -13.52 -0.83 -8.44
CA ASP A 176 -14.55 0.06 -9.01
C ASP A 176 -14.28 1.55 -8.77
N LEU A 177 -13.28 1.90 -7.94
CA LEU A 177 -12.82 3.27 -7.74
C LEU A 177 -11.68 3.67 -8.67
N LEU A 178 -11.05 2.72 -9.36
CA LEU A 178 -9.92 2.99 -10.27
C LEU A 178 -10.17 4.08 -11.31
N PRO A 179 -11.38 4.23 -11.92
CA PRO A 179 -11.63 5.35 -12.83
C PRO A 179 -11.40 6.75 -12.22
N GLN A 180 -11.45 6.88 -10.89
CA GLN A 180 -11.25 8.13 -10.16
C GLN A 180 -9.91 8.20 -9.40
N LEU A 181 -9.24 7.04 -9.24
CA LEU A 181 -8.08 6.88 -8.36
C LEU A 181 -6.80 6.45 -9.08
N ALA A 182 -6.86 5.88 -10.29
CA ALA A 182 -5.69 5.31 -10.95
C ALA A 182 -4.50 6.29 -11.05
N ASP A 183 -4.76 7.59 -11.27
CA ASP A 183 -3.72 8.62 -11.38
C ASP A 183 -3.03 8.96 -10.04
N HIS A 184 -3.66 8.63 -8.91
CA HIS A 184 -3.15 8.98 -7.59
C HIS A 184 -2.23 7.90 -6.98
N PHE A 185 -2.29 6.66 -7.46
CA PHE A 185 -1.55 5.53 -6.89
C PHE A 185 -0.44 5.06 -7.82
N ASP A 186 0.64 4.50 -7.27
CA ASP A 186 1.85 4.11 -8.01
C ASP A 186 1.83 2.65 -8.46
N PHE A 187 1.09 1.82 -7.72
CA PHE A 187 0.88 0.40 -8.00
C PHE A 187 -0.46 -0.06 -7.43
N ALA A 188 -0.85 -1.30 -7.68
CA ALA A 188 -2.00 -1.91 -7.02
C ALA A 188 -1.64 -3.27 -6.43
N VAL A 189 -2.31 -3.61 -5.33
CA VAL A 189 -2.33 -4.94 -4.75
C VAL A 189 -3.79 -5.41 -4.82
N ASN A 190 -4.01 -6.60 -5.34
CA ASN A 190 -5.35 -7.18 -5.41
C ASN A 190 -5.34 -8.59 -4.88
N GLU A 191 -6.41 -8.92 -4.16
CA GLU A 191 -6.67 -10.26 -3.69
C GLU A 191 -7.77 -10.92 -4.52
N SER A 192 -7.37 -11.87 -5.35
CA SER A 192 -8.24 -12.78 -6.08
C SER A 192 -9.07 -12.17 -7.22
N CYS A 193 -8.54 -11.21 -8.00
CA CYS A 193 -9.28 -10.60 -9.12
C CYS A 193 -9.75 -11.63 -10.15
N TYR A 194 -9.04 -12.75 -10.34
CA TYR A 194 -9.46 -13.78 -11.28
C TYR A 194 -10.58 -14.64 -10.70
N ARG A 195 -10.70 -14.73 -9.38
CA ARG A 195 -11.83 -15.38 -8.71
C ARG A 195 -13.10 -14.53 -8.83
N TYR A 196 -12.95 -13.21 -8.70
CA TYR A 196 -14.06 -12.26 -8.71
C TYR A 196 -14.31 -11.61 -10.09
N GLU A 197 -13.60 -12.05 -11.13
CA GLU A 197 -13.73 -11.56 -12.50
C GLU A 197 -13.55 -10.03 -12.66
N GLU A 198 -12.78 -9.41 -11.78
CA GLU A 198 -12.63 -7.96 -11.70
C GLU A 198 -11.28 -7.44 -12.24
N CYS A 199 -10.40 -8.33 -12.71
CA CYS A 199 -9.05 -7.95 -13.18
C CYS A 199 -9.07 -6.88 -14.29
N GLY A 200 -10.15 -6.80 -15.07
CA GLY A 200 -10.33 -5.80 -16.12
C GLY A 200 -10.31 -4.35 -15.62
N GLY A 201 -10.66 -4.10 -14.35
CA GLY A 201 -10.67 -2.76 -13.77
C GLY A 201 -9.29 -2.10 -13.73
N TYR A 202 -8.21 -2.89 -13.71
CA TYR A 202 -6.83 -2.40 -13.70
C TYR A 202 -6.32 -1.88 -15.05
N ALA A 203 -7.17 -1.82 -16.08
CA ALA A 203 -6.77 -1.37 -17.41
C ALA A 203 -6.16 0.04 -17.44
N ALA A 204 -6.66 0.97 -16.62
CA ALA A 204 -6.12 2.33 -16.54
C ALA A 204 -4.67 2.35 -16.01
N MET A 205 -4.43 1.66 -14.89
CA MET A 205 -3.10 1.58 -14.28
C MET A 205 -2.10 0.84 -15.18
N ARG A 206 -2.55 -0.24 -15.85
CA ARG A 206 -1.73 -0.95 -16.84
C ARG A 206 -1.28 -0.05 -17.99
N ARG A 207 -2.17 0.77 -18.55
CA ARG A 207 -1.81 1.71 -19.63
C ARG A 207 -0.80 2.76 -19.17
N GLN A 208 -0.74 3.04 -17.87
CA GLN A 208 0.24 3.93 -17.25
C GLN A 208 1.56 3.22 -16.90
N GLY A 209 1.69 1.92 -17.18
CA GLY A 209 2.87 1.14 -16.84
C GLY A 209 3.04 0.90 -15.34
N LYS A 210 1.96 0.97 -14.56
CA LYS A 210 2.00 0.73 -13.10
C LYS A 210 1.92 -0.77 -12.82
N PRO A 211 2.76 -1.31 -11.91
CA PRO A 211 2.71 -2.72 -11.55
C PRO A 211 1.42 -3.05 -10.79
N ILE A 212 0.86 -4.22 -11.09
CA ILE A 212 -0.34 -4.76 -10.46
C ILE A 212 0.03 -6.12 -9.88
N PHE A 213 0.06 -6.20 -8.56
CA PHE A 213 0.37 -7.40 -7.80
C PHE A 213 -0.92 -8.15 -7.46
N ILE A 214 -1.03 -9.40 -7.89
CA ILE A 214 -2.23 -10.22 -7.71
C ILE A 214 -1.91 -11.39 -6.78
N ALA A 215 -2.53 -11.43 -5.60
CA ALA A 215 -2.51 -12.54 -4.68
C ALA A 215 -3.74 -13.43 -4.89
N GLU A 216 -3.53 -14.71 -5.21
CA GLU A 216 -4.60 -15.71 -5.32
C GLU A 216 -4.53 -16.73 -4.19
N TYR A 217 -5.63 -16.90 -3.46
CA TYR A 217 -5.74 -17.85 -2.34
C TYR A 217 -6.33 -19.18 -2.79
N ARG A 218 -5.62 -19.86 -3.70
CA ARG A 218 -6.03 -21.16 -4.24
C ARG A 218 -4.81 -21.94 -4.74
N ALA A 219 -5.07 -23.19 -5.13
CA ALA A 219 -4.06 -24.00 -5.80
C ALA A 219 -3.54 -23.32 -7.08
N TYR A 220 -2.25 -23.53 -7.34
CA TYR A 220 -1.56 -23.04 -8.54
C TYR A 220 -2.28 -23.45 -9.84
N ASP A 221 -2.46 -22.49 -10.75
CA ASP A 221 -3.03 -22.72 -12.08
C ASP A 221 -2.16 -22.08 -13.18
N ALA A 222 -1.57 -22.92 -14.02
CA ALA A 222 -0.72 -22.49 -15.13
C ALA A 222 -1.46 -21.69 -16.21
N ARG A 223 -2.78 -21.87 -16.38
CA ARG A 223 -3.60 -21.07 -17.32
C ARG A 223 -3.76 -19.64 -16.82
N LEU A 224 -3.95 -19.46 -15.52
CA LEU A 224 -3.98 -18.13 -14.91
C LEU A 224 -2.62 -17.45 -15.03
N CYS A 225 -1.52 -18.18 -14.84
CA CYS A 225 -0.19 -17.63 -15.07
C CYS A 225 0.00 -17.11 -16.50
N ARG A 226 -0.46 -17.85 -17.52
CA ARG A 226 -0.43 -17.37 -18.91
C ARG A 226 -1.28 -16.11 -19.10
N SER A 227 -2.47 -16.08 -18.50
CA SER A 227 -3.38 -14.93 -18.57
C SER A 227 -2.81 -13.68 -17.88
N ALA A 228 -2.18 -13.87 -16.71
CA ALA A 228 -1.49 -12.83 -15.96
C ALA A 228 -0.29 -12.28 -16.72
N LYS A 229 0.53 -13.15 -17.30
CA LYS A 229 1.66 -12.74 -18.14
C LYS A 229 1.22 -11.92 -19.35
N ALA A 230 0.18 -12.36 -20.06
CA ALA A 230 -0.40 -11.61 -21.19
C ALA A 230 -0.98 -10.26 -20.73
N SER A 231 -1.38 -10.16 -19.47
CA SER A 231 -1.90 -8.95 -18.85
C SER A 231 -0.85 -8.09 -18.15
N GLY A 232 0.41 -8.53 -18.07
CA GLY A 232 1.45 -7.86 -17.29
C GLY A 232 1.16 -7.76 -15.79
N PHE A 233 0.42 -8.71 -15.24
CA PHE A 233 0.18 -8.81 -13.80
C PHE A 233 1.25 -9.65 -13.13
N GLY A 234 1.71 -9.20 -11.95
CA GLY A 234 2.53 -9.98 -11.05
C GLY A 234 1.67 -10.95 -10.25
N LEU A 235 1.29 -12.08 -10.83
CA LEU A 235 0.45 -13.09 -10.16
C LEU A 235 1.30 -14.06 -9.32
N GLN A 236 0.86 -14.30 -8.07
CA GLN A 236 1.34 -15.38 -7.22
C GLN A 236 0.19 -16.02 -6.42
N PHE A 237 0.44 -17.25 -5.94
CA PHE A 237 -0.52 -18.03 -5.15
C PHE A 237 -0.04 -18.13 -3.70
N PHE A 238 -0.89 -17.74 -2.74
CA PHE A 238 -0.54 -17.65 -1.33
C PHE A 238 -1.46 -18.50 -0.45
N ASN A 239 -1.01 -18.78 0.77
CA ASN A 239 -1.91 -19.18 1.85
C ASN A 239 -2.68 -17.95 2.34
N LEU A 240 -3.93 -18.15 2.77
CA LEU A 240 -4.79 -17.04 3.24
C LEU A 240 -4.22 -16.35 4.50
N ASP A 241 -3.50 -17.09 5.35
CA ASP A 241 -2.85 -16.53 6.54
C ASP A 241 -1.60 -15.70 6.23
N LEU A 242 -1.22 -15.60 4.95
CA LEU A 242 -0.04 -14.91 4.43
C LEU A 242 1.25 -15.29 5.18
N LYS A 243 1.34 -16.54 5.61
CA LYS A 243 2.54 -17.13 6.20
C LYS A 243 3.36 -17.88 5.15
N GLY A 244 4.66 -17.62 5.16
CA GLY A 244 5.63 -18.28 4.27
C GLY A 244 5.69 -17.67 2.87
N THR A 245 6.17 -18.46 1.91
CA THR A 245 6.46 -17.97 0.54
C THR A 245 5.34 -18.30 -0.43
N GLY A 246 4.82 -17.29 -1.12
CA GLY A 246 3.90 -17.49 -2.23
C GLY A 246 4.55 -18.24 -3.40
N LYS A 247 3.75 -19.04 -4.12
CA LYS A 247 4.19 -19.73 -5.34
C LYS A 247 4.04 -18.78 -6.53
N PRO A 248 5.15 -18.39 -7.20
CA PRO A 248 5.08 -17.48 -8.33
C PRO A 248 4.59 -18.15 -9.61
N CYS A 249 4.15 -17.33 -10.56
CA CYS A 249 4.08 -17.75 -11.95
C CYS A 249 5.48 -17.78 -12.61
N PRO A 250 5.74 -18.73 -13.54
CA PRO A 250 6.97 -18.77 -14.32
C PRO A 250 7.12 -17.65 -15.37
#